data_AF-A0A9X3CIT6-F1
#
_entry.id   AF-A0A9X3CIT6-F1
#
_cell.length_a   1.000
_cell.length_b   1.000
_cell.length_c   1.000
_cell.angle_alpha   90.00
_cell.angle_beta   90.00
_cell.angle_gamma   90.00
#
_symmetry.space_group_name_H-M   'P 1'
#
loop_
_entity.id
_entity.type
_entity.pdbx_description
1 polymer ?
#
loop_
_entity_poly.entity_id
_entity_poly.type
_entity_poly.pdbx_seq_one_letter_code
_entity_poly.pdbx_strand_id
1 'polypeptide(L)'
;EKRPFGKGIFRRIHDTMTGQCSAGLYINTNKTDDQNKDELERGYIIPWQNEEVLYWLEKLRNWQEKYNPIAKPIDCTTLLKKHTAKKKSNKQLESMGEVAFLFRDASAKNEDKSKPIAGEANIALFWYQLLLMLENQLAEQGNTLDNGERLKLVVDYPEGTSKACKVATLFPLHSLRVSLITAYTMNTQLPLPVISKLLAGHARLLMTIYYNKITPSVMAEKMAEAHDDLDTKSKQSVRNFLKDASMEQIQCKMVYHSDDSIQAALVNRNPIGWEERSCGLCLVGGNTVKSDEVSTLGGCWNGGELIRDAKAAANGIYSNVPHGSENCIRCRWFITEARYLPALNAYFNQLSYKAHQAANLSVEIEGELEALKDEQFFCEEQDKPFIKHDELQALQRRYEKQQVEADEYTKDWIACFELILKIIHVEEARKKDDTKDKLIAVGSEQDVIHALKFIETDSELLHLSLLCDDAEFYPDLQDELRQTPAIQKRSMQLSRVLMKKGFEPIFMEMDDKQQLIAANAMLRQIAKIAAPDDKLEGYRKMANYIEAGEYLNDNKLLVQGVNALTDKAINLDSIALANLLED
;
A
#
# COMPACT_ATOMS: atom_id res chain seq x y z
N GLU A 1 -14.67 4.03 56.06
CA GLU A 1 -15.71 3.02 55.75
C GLU A 1 -15.09 1.84 55.00
N LYS A 2 -15.33 0.61 55.48
CA LYS A 2 -14.85 -0.62 54.83
C LYS A 2 -15.84 -0.98 53.70
N ARG A 3 -15.38 -0.86 52.44
CA ARG A 3 -16.06 -1.20 51.17
C ARG A 3 -17.37 -0.44 50.89
N PRO A 4 -17.35 0.66 50.11
CA PRO A 4 -18.57 1.32 49.66
C PRO A 4 -19.40 0.41 48.73
N PHE A 5 -20.73 0.50 48.84
CA PHE A 5 -21.70 -0.23 48.01
C PHE A 5 -21.62 0.24 46.56
N GLY A 6 -20.77 -0.40 45.75
CA GLY A 6 -20.41 0.03 44.39
C GLY A 6 -21.35 -0.45 43.28
N LYS A 7 -22.67 -0.34 43.43
CA LYS A 7 -23.64 -0.75 42.39
C LYS A 7 -24.09 0.39 41.45
N GLY A 8 -23.51 1.59 41.59
CA GLY A 8 -23.82 2.74 40.74
C GLY A 8 -23.26 2.60 39.32
N ILE A 9 -23.95 3.21 38.34
CA ILE A 9 -23.51 3.24 36.94
C ILE A 9 -22.18 3.99 36.75
N PHE A 10 -21.89 4.98 37.60
CA PHE A 10 -20.63 5.71 37.60
C PHE A 10 -19.61 5.01 38.49
N ARG A 11 -18.44 4.67 37.93
CA ARG A 11 -17.34 4.04 38.66
C ARG A 11 -16.10 4.91 38.54
N ARG A 12 -15.51 5.30 39.66
CA ARG A 12 -14.17 5.91 39.66
C ARG A 12 -13.14 4.82 39.38
N ILE A 13 -12.31 5.04 38.37
CA ILE A 13 -11.19 4.18 38.01
C ILE A 13 -9.92 4.94 38.36
N HIS A 14 -9.04 4.29 39.12
CA HIS A 14 -7.75 4.85 39.49
C HIS A 14 -6.67 4.10 38.69
N ASP A 15 -5.97 4.82 37.83
CA ASP A 15 -4.82 4.27 37.13
C ASP A 15 -3.58 4.38 38.03
N THR A 16 -3.09 3.23 38.49
CA THR A 16 -1.92 3.17 39.38
C THR A 16 -0.61 3.51 38.67
N MET A 17 -0.57 3.48 37.33
CA MET A 17 0.63 3.79 36.54
C MET A 17 0.77 5.30 36.29
N THR A 18 -0.33 5.99 36.02
CA THR A 18 -0.35 7.43 35.72
C THR A 18 -0.75 8.30 36.91
N GLY A 19 -1.29 7.71 37.97
CA GLY A 19 -1.84 8.43 39.12
C GLY A 19 -3.15 9.18 38.83
N GLN A 20 -3.70 9.02 37.62
CA GLN A 20 -4.90 9.73 37.19
C GLN A 20 -6.17 8.97 37.58
N CYS A 21 -7.24 9.75 37.81
CA CYS A 21 -8.57 9.22 38.07
C CYS A 21 -9.49 9.53 36.89
N SER A 22 -10.16 8.51 36.36
CA SER A 22 -11.16 8.65 35.31
C SER A 22 -12.52 8.10 35.75
N ALA A 23 -13.58 8.52 35.05
CA ALA A 23 -14.92 8.00 35.25
C ALA A 23 -15.22 6.92 34.21
N GLY A 24 -15.48 5.70 34.66
CA GLY A 24 -15.96 4.59 33.84
C GLY A 24 -17.43 4.26 34.09
N LEU A 25 -17.97 3.38 33.25
CA LEU A 25 -19.34 2.90 33.35
C LEU A 25 -19.36 1.47 33.90
N TYR A 26 -20.14 1.24 34.95
CA TYR A 26 -20.40 -0.11 35.44
C TYR A 26 -21.70 -0.64 34.84
N ILE A 27 -21.61 -1.78 34.16
CA ILE A 27 -22.74 -2.51 33.61
C ILE A 27 -22.99 -3.70 34.53
N ASN A 28 -24.15 -3.75 35.17
CA ASN A 28 -24.50 -4.75 36.18
C ASN A 28 -24.86 -6.13 35.61
N THR A 29 -24.63 -6.38 34.31
CA THR A 29 -24.84 -7.67 33.67
C THR A 29 -23.86 -7.93 32.53
N ASN A 30 -23.34 -9.15 32.45
CA ASN A 30 -22.54 -9.70 31.35
C ASN A 30 -23.16 -11.03 30.84
N LYS A 31 -24.50 -11.09 30.75
CA LYS A 31 -25.29 -12.21 30.20
C LYS A 31 -24.74 -13.61 30.52
N THR A 32 -23.91 -14.16 29.62
CA THR A 32 -23.36 -15.52 29.68
C THR A 32 -22.22 -15.67 30.69
N ASP A 33 -21.43 -14.63 30.96
CA ASP A 33 -20.32 -14.66 31.91
C ASP A 33 -20.75 -14.47 33.37
N ASP A 34 -22.02 -14.12 33.60
CA ASP A 34 -22.62 -13.99 34.93
C ASP A 34 -23.34 -15.27 35.39
N GLN A 35 -23.29 -16.34 34.59
CA GLN A 35 -23.85 -17.63 34.99
C GLN A 35 -23.17 -18.12 36.27
N ASN A 36 -23.97 -18.44 37.29
CA ASN A 36 -23.54 -18.92 38.61
C ASN A 36 -22.69 -17.94 39.45
N LYS A 37 -22.69 -16.64 39.13
CA LYS A 37 -22.06 -15.60 39.96
C LYS A 37 -23.04 -14.97 40.94
N ASP A 38 -22.54 -14.68 42.14
CA ASP A 38 -23.25 -13.95 43.19
C ASP A 38 -23.45 -12.46 42.83
N GLU A 39 -24.41 -11.80 43.48
CA GLU A 39 -24.86 -10.44 43.15
C GLU A 39 -23.72 -9.40 43.07
N LEU A 40 -22.67 -9.56 43.87
CA LEU A 40 -21.52 -8.65 43.93
C LEU A 40 -20.45 -8.90 42.86
N GLU A 41 -20.46 -10.06 42.21
CA GLU A 41 -19.45 -10.50 41.23
C GLU A 41 -19.94 -10.35 39.78
N ARG A 42 -21.15 -9.82 39.60
CA ARG A 42 -21.78 -9.66 38.29
C ARG A 42 -21.38 -8.40 37.58
N GLY A 43 -21.48 -8.47 36.26
CA GLY A 43 -21.27 -7.31 35.40
C GLY A 43 -19.79 -7.02 35.16
N TYR A 44 -19.54 -5.86 34.59
CA TYR A 44 -18.20 -5.44 34.18
C TYR A 44 -18.09 -3.92 34.16
N ILE A 45 -16.85 -3.43 34.20
CA ILE A 45 -16.54 -2.01 34.11
C ILE A 45 -16.04 -1.74 32.70
N ILE A 46 -16.61 -0.74 32.04
CA ILE A 46 -16.10 -0.16 30.80
C ILE A 46 -15.18 1.00 31.19
N PRO A 47 -13.86 0.88 30.99
CA PRO A 47 -12.88 1.90 31.36
C PRO A 47 -12.80 3.01 30.29
N TRP A 48 -13.96 3.55 29.89
CA TRP A 48 -14.05 4.57 28.86
C TRP A 48 -14.86 5.77 29.34
N GLN A 49 -14.19 6.91 29.42
CA GLN A 49 -14.79 8.18 29.80
C GLN A 49 -15.35 8.87 28.55
N ASN A 50 -16.63 8.63 28.26
CA ASN A 50 -17.35 9.37 27.22
C ASN A 50 -18.16 10.49 27.88
N GLU A 51 -17.73 11.74 27.69
CA GLU A 51 -18.30 12.90 28.37
C GLU A 51 -19.79 13.11 28.07
N GLU A 52 -20.21 12.89 26.83
CA GLU A 52 -21.60 13.08 26.41
C GLU A 52 -22.53 12.07 27.08
N VAL A 53 -22.13 10.79 27.10
CA VAL A 53 -22.90 9.73 27.79
C VAL A 53 -22.96 9.99 29.29
N LEU A 54 -21.83 10.38 29.90
CA LEU A 54 -21.78 10.70 31.32
C LEU A 54 -22.69 11.89 31.66
N TYR A 55 -22.67 12.94 30.84
CA TYR A 55 -23.53 14.12 30.99
C TYR A 55 -25.03 13.74 30.98
N TRP A 56 -25.47 12.95 30.00
CA TRP A 56 -26.89 12.58 29.91
C TRP A 56 -27.33 11.65 31.03
N LEU A 57 -26.48 10.70 31.44
CA LEU A 57 -26.76 9.82 32.57
C LEU A 57 -26.82 10.61 33.89
N GLU A 58 -25.94 11.59 34.07
CA GLU A 58 -25.95 12.46 35.25
C GLU A 58 -27.22 13.31 35.28
N LYS A 59 -27.57 13.93 34.17
CA LYS A 59 -28.77 14.75 34.04
C LYS A 59 -30.03 13.93 34.34
N LEU A 60 -30.12 12.71 33.82
CA LEU A 60 -31.23 11.79 34.10
C LEU A 60 -31.26 11.39 35.59
N ARG A 61 -30.11 11.08 36.19
CA ARG A 61 -30.00 10.76 37.63
C ARG A 61 -30.52 11.91 38.48
N ASN A 62 -30.01 13.12 38.25
CA ASN A 62 -30.37 14.32 39.00
C ASN A 62 -31.86 14.64 38.84
N TRP A 63 -32.42 14.43 37.64
CA TRP A 63 -33.83 14.60 37.39
C TRP A 63 -34.69 13.58 38.16
N GLN A 64 -34.30 12.29 38.12
CA GLN A 64 -34.98 11.22 38.86
C GLN A 64 -34.92 11.46 40.37
N GLU A 65 -33.77 11.89 40.89
CA GLU A 65 -33.60 12.20 42.31
C GLU A 65 -34.51 13.36 42.76
N LYS A 66 -34.65 14.39 41.93
CA LYS A 66 -35.47 15.57 42.24
C LYS A 66 -36.97 15.32 42.11
N TYR A 67 -37.41 14.62 41.06
CA TYR A 67 -38.83 14.54 40.70
C TYR A 67 -39.47 13.16 40.86
N ASN A 68 -38.66 12.09 41.03
CA ASN A 68 -39.13 10.73 41.21
C ASN A 68 -38.23 9.93 42.18
N PRO A 69 -38.07 10.39 43.43
CA PRO A 69 -37.14 9.80 44.38
C PRO A 69 -37.58 8.39 44.79
N ILE A 70 -36.60 7.54 45.14
CA ILE A 70 -36.84 6.23 45.76
C ILE A 70 -36.29 6.19 47.17
N ALA A 71 -37.06 5.64 48.10
CA ALA A 71 -36.64 5.47 49.48
C ALA A 71 -35.70 4.27 49.68
N LYS A 72 -35.83 3.24 48.82
CA LYS A 72 -35.00 2.03 48.85
C LYS A 72 -34.84 1.42 47.45
N PRO A 73 -33.80 0.63 47.19
CA PRO A 73 -33.68 -0.21 46.01
C PRO A 73 -34.91 -1.11 45.83
N ILE A 74 -35.22 -1.46 44.58
CA ILE A 74 -36.35 -2.33 44.25
C ILE A 74 -35.88 -3.78 44.18
N ASP A 75 -36.56 -4.64 44.93
CA ASP A 75 -36.40 -6.10 44.81
C ASP A 75 -36.94 -6.56 43.46
N CYS A 76 -36.07 -7.18 42.66
CA CYS A 76 -36.40 -7.67 41.34
C CYS A 76 -37.50 -8.75 41.34
N THR A 77 -37.77 -9.44 42.46
CA THR A 77 -38.89 -10.40 42.59
C THR A 77 -40.26 -9.73 42.39
N THR A 78 -40.36 -8.41 42.62
CA THR A 78 -41.59 -7.63 42.45
C THR A 78 -41.86 -7.19 41.00
N LEU A 79 -40.96 -7.54 40.07
CA LEU A 79 -41.07 -7.17 38.67
C LEU A 79 -42.03 -8.10 37.92
N LEU A 80 -42.89 -7.49 37.10
CA LEU A 80 -43.86 -8.18 36.26
C LEU A 80 -43.41 -8.13 34.80
N LYS A 81 -44.07 -8.93 33.94
CA LYS A 81 -43.81 -8.96 32.48
C LYS A 81 -43.77 -7.56 31.84
N LYS A 82 -44.62 -6.64 32.31
CA LYS A 82 -44.67 -5.24 31.82
C LYS A 82 -43.40 -4.43 32.13
N HIS A 83 -42.59 -4.84 33.10
CA HIS A 83 -41.31 -4.20 33.45
C HIS A 83 -40.11 -4.87 32.78
N THR A 84 -40.21 -6.17 32.49
CA THR A 84 -39.10 -6.97 31.94
C THR A 84 -39.23 -7.27 30.44
N ALA A 85 -40.31 -6.80 29.80
CA ALA A 85 -40.77 -7.11 28.44
C ALA A 85 -41.12 -8.59 28.17
N LYS A 86 -40.32 -9.52 28.69
CA LYS A 86 -40.50 -10.98 28.62
C LYS A 86 -40.79 -11.55 30.01
N LYS A 87 -41.52 -12.68 30.07
CA LYS A 87 -41.76 -13.40 31.33
C LYS A 87 -40.42 -13.98 31.81
N LYS A 88 -39.98 -13.58 33.02
CA LYS A 88 -38.81 -14.14 33.70
C LYS A 88 -39.24 -15.18 34.74
N SER A 89 -38.39 -16.14 35.05
CA SER A 89 -38.64 -17.10 36.14
C SER A 89 -38.31 -16.48 37.51
N ASN A 90 -38.92 -16.98 38.58
CA ASN A 90 -38.67 -16.48 39.94
C ASN A 90 -37.17 -16.57 40.31
N LYS A 91 -36.52 -17.70 39.98
CA LYS A 91 -35.07 -17.88 40.17
C LYS A 91 -34.23 -16.80 39.47
N GLN A 92 -34.62 -16.36 38.27
CA GLN A 92 -33.92 -15.30 37.56
C GLN A 92 -34.08 -13.95 38.26
N LEU A 93 -35.27 -13.67 38.79
CA LEU A 93 -35.57 -12.41 39.49
C LEU A 93 -34.86 -12.35 40.86
N GLU A 94 -34.89 -13.43 41.62
CA GLU A 94 -34.13 -13.58 42.87
C GLU A 94 -32.63 -13.34 42.63
N SER A 95 -32.09 -13.92 41.56
CA SER A 95 -30.68 -13.76 41.23
C SER A 95 -30.30 -12.32 40.83
N MET A 96 -31.26 -11.50 40.36
CA MET A 96 -31.00 -10.11 39.99
C MET A 96 -30.88 -9.19 41.22
N GLY A 97 -31.38 -9.64 42.38
CA GLY A 97 -31.26 -8.94 43.66
C GLY A 97 -31.98 -7.60 43.68
N GLU A 98 -31.36 -6.63 44.36
CA GLU A 98 -31.93 -5.30 44.56
C GLU A 98 -31.28 -4.25 43.66
N VAL A 99 -32.09 -3.50 42.90
CA VAL A 99 -31.61 -2.54 41.90
C VAL A 99 -32.29 -1.18 42.04
N ALA A 100 -31.48 -0.11 41.97
CA ALA A 100 -31.95 1.26 41.80
C ALA A 100 -31.99 1.61 40.30
N PHE A 101 -33.14 1.43 39.66
CA PHE A 101 -33.27 1.68 38.21
C PHE A 101 -33.19 3.17 37.88
N LEU A 102 -32.37 3.51 36.88
CA LEU A 102 -32.24 4.89 36.38
C LEU A 102 -33.34 5.24 35.37
N PHE A 103 -33.67 4.30 34.48
CA PHE A 103 -34.70 4.49 33.45
C PHE A 103 -36.07 4.09 33.98
N ARG A 104 -36.81 5.07 34.53
CA ARG A 104 -38.12 4.88 35.15
C ARG A 104 -39.11 5.95 34.71
N ASP A 105 -40.38 5.59 34.72
CA ASP A 105 -41.47 6.49 34.34
C ASP A 105 -42.11 7.14 35.59
N ALA A 106 -41.87 8.44 35.78
CA ALA A 106 -42.42 9.20 36.89
C ALA A 106 -43.95 9.38 36.82
N SER A 107 -44.53 9.21 35.62
CA SER A 107 -45.97 9.33 35.39
C SER A 107 -46.75 8.04 35.66
N ALA A 108 -46.04 6.92 35.89
CA ALA A 108 -46.64 5.62 36.18
C ALA A 108 -47.48 5.65 37.48
N LYS A 109 -48.38 4.67 37.65
CA LYS A 109 -49.26 4.61 38.82
C LYS A 109 -48.59 3.83 39.97
N ASN A 110 -48.79 4.30 41.20
CA ASN A 110 -48.40 3.61 42.44
C ASN A 110 -46.92 3.17 42.43
N GLU A 111 -46.65 1.92 42.78
CA GLU A 111 -45.30 1.34 42.86
C GLU A 111 -44.62 1.18 41.49
N ASP A 112 -45.31 1.36 40.36
CA ASP A 112 -44.67 1.24 39.05
C ASP A 112 -43.70 2.43 38.79
N LYS A 113 -43.84 3.55 39.51
CA LYS A 113 -42.94 4.72 39.39
C LYS A 113 -41.48 4.42 39.73
N SER A 114 -41.25 3.45 40.59
CA SER A 114 -39.91 3.03 41.02
C SER A 114 -39.37 1.86 40.19
N LYS A 115 -40.17 1.29 39.28
CA LYS A 115 -39.85 0.13 38.44
C LYS A 115 -39.35 0.57 37.05
N PRO A 116 -38.59 -0.29 36.33
CA PRO A 116 -38.01 0.08 35.05
C PRO A 116 -39.05 0.12 33.94
N ILE A 117 -38.77 0.95 32.93
CA ILE A 117 -39.53 0.95 31.67
C ILE A 117 -39.13 -0.27 30.81
N ALA A 118 -40.11 -0.90 30.14
CA ALA A 118 -39.84 -1.95 29.16
C ALA A 118 -39.33 -1.32 27.85
N GLY A 119 -38.01 -1.39 27.65
CA GLY A 119 -37.28 -0.64 26.61
C GLY A 119 -37.84 -0.75 25.19
N GLU A 120 -37.96 -1.96 24.62
CA GLU A 120 -38.30 -2.11 23.19
C GLU A 120 -39.72 -1.61 22.85
N ALA A 121 -40.72 -1.93 23.67
CA ALA A 121 -42.11 -1.55 23.38
C ALA A 121 -42.35 -0.04 23.55
N ASN A 122 -41.70 0.59 24.52
CA ASN A 122 -41.91 2.01 24.82
C ASN A 122 -41.06 2.93 23.94
N ILE A 123 -39.88 2.48 23.48
CA ILE A 123 -38.96 3.30 22.68
C ILE A 123 -39.23 3.17 21.19
N ALA A 124 -39.76 2.06 20.70
CA ALA A 124 -39.96 1.81 19.27
C ALA A 124 -40.79 2.89 18.56
N LEU A 125 -41.86 3.39 19.21
CA LEU A 125 -42.68 4.46 18.66
C LEU A 125 -41.90 5.79 18.52
N PHE A 126 -41.15 6.16 19.56
CA PHE A 126 -40.33 7.37 19.53
C PHE A 126 -39.21 7.27 18.50
N TRP A 127 -38.57 6.10 18.37
CA TRP A 127 -37.55 5.84 17.38
C TRP A 127 -38.10 5.95 15.95
N TYR A 128 -39.28 5.36 15.70
CA TYR A 128 -39.98 5.51 14.43
C TYR A 128 -40.28 6.98 14.10
N GLN A 129 -40.83 7.74 15.06
CA GLN A 129 -41.15 9.15 14.86
C GLN A 129 -39.92 10.00 14.57
N LEU A 130 -38.80 9.74 15.28
CA LEU A 130 -37.53 10.41 15.04
C LEU A 130 -37.00 10.14 13.64
N LEU A 131 -36.98 8.87 13.21
CA LEU A 131 -36.51 8.50 11.87
C LEU A 131 -37.42 9.04 10.77
N LEU A 132 -38.74 9.04 10.98
CA LEU A 132 -39.68 9.64 10.03
C LEU A 132 -39.47 11.15 9.90
N MET A 133 -39.22 11.85 11.01
CA MET A 133 -38.88 13.29 10.97
C MET A 133 -37.58 13.51 10.19
N LEU A 134 -36.55 12.73 10.49
CA LEU A 134 -35.26 12.80 9.80
C LEU A 134 -35.42 12.52 8.30
N GLU A 135 -36.20 11.49 7.93
CA GLU A 135 -36.52 11.15 6.54
C GLU A 135 -37.19 12.31 5.80
N ASN A 136 -38.06 13.07 6.46
CA ASN A 136 -38.72 14.26 5.89
C ASN A 136 -37.72 15.41 5.73
N GLN A 137 -36.92 15.69 6.75
CA GLN A 137 -35.92 16.76 6.70
C GLN A 137 -34.85 16.52 5.63
N LEU A 138 -34.38 15.27 5.46
CA LEU A 138 -33.40 14.94 4.43
C LEU A 138 -33.94 15.19 3.03
N ALA A 139 -35.22 14.88 2.80
CA ALA A 139 -35.89 15.13 1.53
C ALA A 139 -36.09 16.64 1.28
N GLU A 140 -36.48 17.40 2.30
CA GLU A 140 -36.59 18.87 2.22
C GLU A 140 -35.24 19.54 1.92
N GLN A 141 -34.13 18.95 2.38
CA GLN A 141 -32.76 19.41 2.13
C GLN A 141 -32.18 18.95 0.78
N GLY A 142 -32.92 18.16 -0.01
CA GLY A 142 -32.47 17.67 -1.31
C GLY A 142 -31.49 16.49 -1.27
N ASN A 143 -31.29 15.85 -0.11
CA ASN A 143 -30.44 14.66 0.00
C ASN A 143 -31.16 13.46 -0.61
N THR A 144 -30.60 12.93 -1.70
CA THR A 144 -31.14 11.78 -2.45
C THR A 144 -30.06 10.72 -2.62
N LEU A 145 -30.49 9.52 -3.00
CA LEU A 145 -29.59 8.46 -3.46
C LEU A 145 -28.97 8.85 -4.81
N ASP A 146 -27.89 8.20 -5.23
CA ASP A 146 -27.20 8.47 -6.50
C ASP A 146 -28.12 8.31 -7.74
N ASN A 147 -29.19 7.55 -7.60
CA ASN A 147 -30.24 7.35 -8.60
C ASN A 147 -31.37 8.41 -8.54
N GLY A 148 -31.26 9.42 -7.66
CA GLY A 148 -32.24 10.48 -7.45
C GLY A 148 -33.43 10.10 -6.55
N GLU A 149 -33.50 8.88 -6.03
CA GLU A 149 -34.58 8.45 -5.15
C GLU A 149 -34.45 9.02 -3.74
N ARG A 150 -35.59 9.16 -3.05
CA ARG A 150 -35.64 9.64 -1.68
C ARG A 150 -35.08 8.59 -0.71
N LEU A 151 -34.24 9.03 0.22
CA LEU A 151 -33.76 8.19 1.32
C LEU A 151 -34.94 7.70 2.19
N LYS A 152 -35.04 6.39 2.39
CA LYS A 152 -36.07 5.74 3.22
C LYS A 152 -35.44 5.19 4.49
N LEU A 153 -35.98 5.60 5.64
CA LEU A 153 -35.54 5.18 6.98
C LEU A 153 -36.64 4.38 7.71
N VAL A 154 -37.90 4.59 7.34
CA VAL A 154 -39.05 3.88 7.92
C VAL A 154 -39.85 3.08 6.89
N VAL A 155 -40.66 2.13 7.37
CA VAL A 155 -41.56 1.34 6.52
C VAL A 155 -42.85 2.11 6.27
N ASP A 156 -43.33 2.08 5.03
CA ASP A 156 -44.61 2.66 4.63
C ASP A 156 -45.78 1.81 5.14
N TYR A 157 -46.82 2.47 5.67
CA TYR A 157 -48.01 1.81 6.20
C TYR A 157 -49.23 2.12 5.33
N PRO A 158 -50.18 1.17 5.19
CA PRO A 158 -51.45 1.43 4.52
C PRO A 158 -52.22 2.61 5.13
N GLU A 159 -52.97 3.31 4.29
CA GLU A 159 -53.86 4.40 4.72
C GLU A 159 -54.88 3.89 5.75
N GLY A 160 -55.11 4.70 6.79
CA GLY A 160 -55.98 4.32 7.93
C GLY A 160 -55.28 3.58 9.08
N THR A 161 -54.01 3.20 8.94
CA THR A 161 -53.26 2.60 10.05
C THR A 161 -53.13 3.58 11.22
N SER A 162 -53.60 3.18 12.41
CA SER A 162 -53.50 3.98 13.63
C SER A 162 -52.06 4.39 13.92
N LYS A 163 -51.85 5.67 14.27
CA LYS A 163 -50.52 6.22 14.60
C LYS A 163 -49.81 5.42 15.69
N ALA A 164 -50.56 4.84 16.64
CA ALA A 164 -50.01 4.03 17.73
C ALA A 164 -49.44 2.68 17.26
N CYS A 165 -49.77 2.22 16.06
CA CYS A 165 -49.32 0.94 15.50
C CYS A 165 -48.11 1.08 14.56
N LYS A 166 -47.67 2.31 14.26
CA LYS A 166 -46.55 2.56 13.34
C LYS A 166 -45.23 2.57 14.09
N VAL A 167 -44.51 1.44 14.04
CA VAL A 167 -43.28 1.23 14.84
C VAL A 167 -42.11 0.60 14.06
N ALA A 168 -42.37 -0.01 12.91
CA ALA A 168 -41.34 -0.64 12.07
C ALA A 168 -40.45 0.37 11.34
N THR A 169 -39.14 0.19 11.49
CA THR A 169 -38.08 0.99 10.86
C THR A 169 -37.16 0.10 10.03
N LEU A 170 -36.55 0.63 8.97
CA LEU A 170 -35.54 -0.10 8.17
C LEU A 170 -34.21 -0.21 8.93
N PHE A 171 -33.96 0.74 9.83
CA PHE A 171 -32.78 0.81 10.68
C PHE A 171 -33.21 0.69 12.15
N PRO A 172 -33.36 -0.53 12.70
CA PRO A 172 -33.70 -0.70 14.10
C PRO A 172 -32.54 -0.25 15.00
N LEU A 173 -32.81 0.21 16.23
CA LEU A 173 -31.74 0.64 17.17
C LEU A 173 -30.62 -0.40 17.34
N HIS A 174 -30.94 -1.69 17.24
CA HIS A 174 -29.94 -2.75 17.30
C HIS A 174 -28.95 -2.73 16.12
N SER A 175 -29.38 -2.32 14.92
CA SER A 175 -28.50 -2.26 13.74
C SER A 175 -27.40 -1.21 13.89
N LEU A 176 -27.65 -0.11 14.61
CA LEU A 176 -26.61 0.89 14.90
C LEU A 176 -25.45 0.26 15.68
N ARG A 177 -25.76 -0.54 16.68
CA ARG A 177 -24.73 -1.25 17.47
C ARG A 177 -23.90 -2.18 16.58
N VAL A 178 -24.58 -2.96 15.75
CA VAL A 178 -23.95 -3.90 14.80
C VAL A 178 -23.03 -3.15 13.84
N SER A 179 -23.53 -2.08 13.24
CA SER A 179 -22.82 -1.27 12.25
C SER A 179 -21.59 -0.57 12.86
N LEU A 180 -21.72 -0.03 14.08
CA LEU A 180 -20.60 0.58 14.80
C LEU A 180 -19.53 -0.43 15.16
N ILE A 181 -19.89 -1.64 15.61
CA ILE A 181 -18.93 -2.72 15.89
C ILE A 181 -18.18 -3.09 14.61
N THR A 182 -18.89 -3.24 13.48
CA THR A 182 -18.27 -3.50 12.18
C THR A 182 -17.33 -2.36 11.78
N ALA A 183 -17.75 -1.10 11.89
CA ALA A 183 -16.92 0.06 11.56
C ALA A 183 -15.64 0.13 12.42
N TYR A 184 -15.74 -0.09 13.73
CA TYR A 184 -14.56 -0.15 14.60
C TYR A 184 -13.64 -1.32 14.26
N THR A 185 -14.19 -2.46 13.83
CA THR A 185 -13.38 -3.63 13.50
C THR A 185 -12.67 -3.48 12.16
N MET A 186 -13.29 -2.81 11.18
CA MET A 186 -12.78 -2.70 9.80
C MET A 186 -11.93 -1.45 9.55
N ASN A 187 -12.31 -0.32 10.17
CA ASN A 187 -11.78 0.99 9.81
C ASN A 187 -10.89 1.60 10.88
N THR A 188 -10.60 0.85 11.96
CA THR A 188 -9.72 1.34 13.04
C THR A 188 -8.71 0.28 13.46
N GLN A 189 -7.63 0.72 14.10
CA GLN A 189 -6.57 -0.16 14.61
C GLN A 189 -6.88 -0.72 16.02
N LEU A 190 -8.16 -0.70 16.44
CA LEU A 190 -8.55 -1.20 17.76
C LEU A 190 -8.43 -2.73 17.82
N PRO A 191 -7.75 -3.29 18.84
CA PRO A 191 -7.62 -4.73 18.95
C PRO A 191 -8.99 -5.42 19.08
N LEU A 192 -9.20 -6.49 18.31
CA LEU A 192 -10.45 -7.28 18.34
C LEU A 192 -10.86 -7.72 19.76
N PRO A 193 -9.95 -8.09 20.69
CA PRO A 193 -10.31 -8.38 22.08
C PRO A 193 -10.95 -7.20 22.82
N VAL A 194 -10.50 -5.96 22.53
CA VAL A 194 -11.04 -4.73 23.12
C VAL A 194 -12.47 -4.51 22.61
N ILE A 195 -12.68 -4.61 21.29
CA ILE A 195 -14.00 -4.49 20.67
C ILE A 195 -14.96 -5.56 21.22
N SER A 196 -14.50 -6.81 21.27
CA SER A 196 -15.31 -7.95 21.72
C SER A 196 -15.76 -7.79 23.17
N LYS A 197 -14.85 -7.45 24.09
CA LYS A 197 -15.15 -7.40 25.52
C LYS A 197 -15.81 -6.10 25.95
N LEU A 198 -15.36 -4.95 25.43
CA LEU A 198 -15.80 -3.64 25.92
C LEU A 198 -17.00 -3.08 25.15
N LEU A 199 -17.08 -3.26 23.83
CA LEU A 199 -18.16 -2.74 22.99
C LEU A 199 -19.26 -3.79 22.76
N ALA A 200 -18.86 -5.01 22.41
CA ALA A 200 -19.80 -6.09 22.09
C ALA A 200 -20.28 -6.86 23.34
N GLY A 201 -19.52 -6.84 24.44
CA GLY A 201 -19.84 -7.60 25.66
C GLY A 201 -19.91 -9.10 25.39
N HIS A 202 -19.08 -9.59 24.46
CA HIS A 202 -19.00 -11.00 24.10
C HIS A 202 -17.88 -11.68 24.86
N ALA A 203 -18.24 -12.75 25.57
CA ALA A 203 -17.31 -13.64 26.26
C ALA A 203 -16.30 -14.32 25.32
N ARG A 204 -16.74 -14.66 24.10
CA ARG A 204 -15.94 -15.34 23.07
C ARG A 204 -15.78 -14.48 21.83
N LEU A 205 -14.54 -14.38 21.33
CA LEU A 205 -14.19 -13.59 20.14
C LEU A 205 -14.98 -14.02 18.89
N LEU A 206 -15.33 -15.31 18.76
CA LEU A 206 -16.05 -15.85 17.61
C LEU A 206 -17.38 -15.13 17.34
N MET A 207 -18.08 -14.70 18.40
CA MET A 207 -19.32 -13.93 18.27
C MET A 207 -19.08 -12.53 17.72
N THR A 208 -17.89 -11.97 17.94
CA THR A 208 -17.48 -10.66 17.41
C THR A 208 -16.95 -10.78 15.98
N ILE A 209 -16.32 -11.91 15.63
CA ILE A 209 -15.90 -12.22 14.25
C ILE A 209 -17.11 -12.28 13.30
N TYR A 210 -18.30 -12.62 13.78
CA TYR A 210 -19.52 -12.59 12.96
C TYR A 210 -19.83 -11.21 12.36
N TYR A 211 -19.38 -10.12 12.98
CA TYR A 211 -19.51 -8.75 12.45
C TYR A 211 -18.45 -8.41 11.40
N ASN A 212 -17.46 -9.29 11.22
CA ASN A 212 -16.33 -9.15 10.32
C ASN A 212 -16.54 -10.01 9.05
N LYS A 213 -17.74 -9.95 8.46
CA LYS A 213 -18.00 -10.59 7.16
C LYS A 213 -17.36 -9.72 6.07
N ILE A 214 -16.08 -9.96 5.82
CA ILE A 214 -15.32 -9.29 4.76
C ILE A 214 -15.69 -9.92 3.42
N THR A 215 -16.12 -9.11 2.46
CA THR A 215 -16.25 -9.57 1.07
C THR A 215 -14.87 -9.65 0.42
N PRO A 216 -14.64 -10.53 -0.57
CA PRO A 216 -13.33 -10.63 -1.24
C PRO A 216 -12.79 -9.28 -1.76
N SER A 217 -13.67 -8.39 -2.24
CA SER A 217 -13.29 -7.04 -2.68
C SER A 217 -12.72 -6.18 -1.55
N VAL A 218 -13.41 -6.14 -0.40
CA VAL A 218 -12.94 -5.37 0.77
C VAL A 218 -11.66 -5.98 1.34
N MET A 219 -11.49 -7.30 1.26
CA MET A 219 -10.25 -7.96 1.66
C MET A 219 -9.08 -7.54 0.76
N ALA A 220 -9.28 -7.50 -0.56
CA ALA A 220 -8.23 -7.09 -1.50
C ALA A 220 -7.80 -5.63 -1.26
N GLU A 221 -8.76 -4.72 -1.08
CA GLU A 221 -8.50 -3.32 -0.75
C GLU A 221 -7.74 -3.18 0.57
N LYS A 222 -8.20 -3.84 1.65
CA LYS A 222 -7.52 -3.78 2.96
C LYS A 222 -6.15 -4.43 2.96
N MET A 223 -5.93 -5.47 2.16
CA MET A 223 -4.61 -6.07 1.99
C MET A 223 -3.67 -5.16 1.21
N ALA A 224 -4.16 -4.43 0.19
CA ALA A 224 -3.38 -3.43 -0.53
C ALA A 224 -3.00 -2.26 0.39
N GLU A 225 -3.96 -1.69 1.14
CA GLU A 225 -3.68 -0.63 2.14
C GLU A 225 -2.65 -1.10 3.17
N ALA A 226 -2.80 -2.32 3.70
CA ALA A 226 -1.85 -2.87 4.66
C ALA A 226 -0.46 -3.10 4.06
N HIS A 227 -0.40 -3.42 2.76
CA HIS A 227 0.85 -3.58 2.04
C HIS A 227 1.61 -2.26 1.93
N ASP A 228 0.93 -1.20 1.47
CA ASP A 228 1.49 0.15 1.34
C ASP A 228 1.97 0.70 2.69
N ASP A 229 1.20 0.45 3.76
CA ASP A 229 1.55 0.81 5.13
C ASP A 229 2.83 0.09 5.61
N LEU A 230 2.96 -1.20 5.28
CA LEU A 230 4.14 -2.01 5.62
C LEU A 230 5.37 -1.51 4.84
N ASP A 231 5.21 -1.20 3.56
CA ASP A 231 6.29 -0.66 2.72
C ASP A 231 6.78 0.69 3.21
N THR A 232 5.86 1.58 3.62
CA THR A 232 6.20 2.89 4.18
C THR A 232 6.94 2.74 5.51
N LYS A 233 6.47 1.85 6.39
CA LYS A 233 7.16 1.55 7.66
C LYS A 233 8.52 0.90 7.43
N SER A 234 8.66 0.09 6.39
CA SER A 234 9.94 -0.52 5.99
C SER A 234 10.98 0.55 5.61
N LYS A 235 10.59 1.63 4.90
CA LYS A 235 11.51 2.76 4.56
C LYS A 235 12.06 3.42 5.82
N GLN A 236 11.18 3.70 6.77
CA GLN A 236 11.58 4.26 8.05
C GLN A 236 12.44 3.26 8.86
N SER A 237 12.20 1.96 8.70
CA SER A 237 12.95 0.91 9.37
C SER A 237 14.42 0.88 8.96
N VAL A 238 14.76 1.07 7.67
CA VAL A 238 16.17 1.09 7.21
C VAL A 238 16.93 2.28 7.79
N ARG A 239 16.32 3.49 7.75
CA ARG A 239 16.93 4.69 8.35
C ARG A 239 17.12 4.54 9.86
N ASN A 240 16.12 4.01 10.56
CA ASN A 240 16.23 3.75 12.00
C ASN A 240 17.28 2.67 12.30
N PHE A 241 17.34 1.61 11.49
CA PHE A 241 18.35 0.55 11.61
C PHE A 241 19.76 1.11 11.47
N LEU A 242 20.06 1.83 10.39
CA LEU A 242 21.39 2.43 10.18
C LEU A 242 21.76 3.45 11.26
N LYS A 243 20.77 4.11 11.87
CA LYS A 243 20.99 5.04 12.98
C LYS A 243 21.45 4.32 14.25
N ASP A 244 20.87 3.17 14.57
CA ASP A 244 21.05 2.53 15.88
C ASP A 244 21.96 1.28 15.84
N ALA A 245 22.14 0.65 14.67
CA ALA A 245 22.88 -0.61 14.50
C ALA A 245 24.40 -0.45 14.63
N SER A 246 25.11 -1.48 15.12
CA SER A 246 26.58 -1.49 15.10
C SER A 246 27.14 -1.68 13.68
N MET A 247 28.43 -1.40 13.46
CA MET A 247 29.05 -1.60 12.14
C MET A 247 29.03 -3.06 11.72
N GLU A 248 29.19 -4.00 12.66
CA GLU A 248 29.11 -5.44 12.39
C GLU A 248 27.69 -5.82 11.94
N GLN A 249 26.65 -5.25 12.56
CA GLN A 249 25.27 -5.48 12.16
C GLN A 249 24.96 -4.94 10.76
N ILE A 250 25.54 -3.78 10.42
CA ILE A 250 25.41 -3.18 9.09
C ILE A 250 26.09 -4.06 8.04
N GLN A 251 27.29 -4.57 8.30
CA GLN A 251 28.00 -5.50 7.41
C GLN A 251 27.21 -6.81 7.17
N CYS A 252 26.45 -7.29 8.15
CA CYS A 252 25.63 -8.49 8.01
C CYS A 252 24.31 -8.28 7.25
N LYS A 253 23.89 -7.02 7.00
CA LYS A 253 22.57 -6.73 6.43
C LYS A 253 22.58 -5.85 5.19
N MET A 254 23.59 -5.00 5.05
CA MET A 254 23.68 -4.00 4.00
C MET A 254 24.85 -4.31 3.07
N VAL A 255 24.74 -3.82 1.84
CA VAL A 255 25.73 -3.98 0.77
C VAL A 255 26.16 -2.62 0.27
N TYR A 256 27.45 -2.48 0.03
CA TYR A 256 28.10 -1.25 -0.42
C TYR A 256 29.47 -1.56 -1.03
N HIS A 257 30.14 -0.53 -1.55
CA HIS A 257 31.44 -0.69 -2.24
C HIS A 257 32.66 -0.59 -1.34
N SER A 258 32.62 0.25 -0.29
CA SER A 258 33.78 0.52 0.55
C SER A 258 33.41 0.66 2.03
N ASP A 259 33.94 -0.22 2.87
CA ASP A 259 33.77 -0.17 4.33
C ASP A 259 34.23 1.16 4.93
N ASP A 260 35.42 1.63 4.57
CA ASP A 260 35.98 2.89 5.08
C ASP A 260 35.08 4.09 4.78
N SER A 261 34.42 4.06 3.62
CA SER A 261 33.52 5.12 3.16
C SER A 261 32.22 5.14 3.95
N ILE A 262 31.63 3.96 4.18
CA ILE A 262 30.41 3.84 4.98
C ILE A 262 30.70 4.17 6.45
N GLN A 263 31.83 3.70 7.00
CA GLN A 263 32.26 4.07 8.34
C GLN A 263 32.41 5.58 8.47
N ALA A 264 33.08 6.24 7.52
CA ALA A 264 33.24 7.68 7.49
C ALA A 264 31.89 8.43 7.45
N ALA A 265 30.96 7.97 6.60
CA ALA A 265 29.63 8.57 6.49
C ALA A 265 28.77 8.36 7.75
N LEU A 266 28.98 7.25 8.47
CA LEU A 266 28.23 6.90 9.67
C LEU A 266 28.89 7.37 10.97
N VAL A 267 30.05 8.04 10.96
CA VAL A 267 30.66 8.62 12.18
C VAL A 267 29.70 9.63 12.82
N ASN A 268 29.10 10.49 12.00
CA ASN A 268 28.12 11.49 12.44
C ASN A 268 26.73 11.10 11.93
N ARG A 269 26.15 10.03 12.50
CA ARG A 269 24.84 9.49 12.08
C ARG A 269 23.74 10.54 12.13
N ASN A 270 23.47 11.14 10.97
CA ASN A 270 22.40 12.10 10.80
C ASN A 270 21.42 11.61 9.72
N PRO A 271 20.39 10.84 10.11
CA PRO A 271 19.41 10.29 9.17
C PRO A 271 18.66 11.35 8.35
N ILE A 272 18.63 12.62 8.81
CA ILE A 272 18.01 13.72 8.07
C ILE A 272 18.79 14.02 6.79
N GLY A 273 20.11 13.83 6.81
CA GLY A 273 20.97 14.03 5.64
C GLY A 273 21.04 12.82 4.71
N TRP A 274 20.30 11.74 4.98
CA TRP A 274 20.28 10.56 4.12
C TRP A 274 19.11 10.59 3.17
N GLU A 275 19.40 10.42 1.89
CA GLU A 275 18.41 10.50 0.83
C GLU A 275 18.11 9.12 0.25
N GLU A 276 16.83 8.79 0.12
CA GLU A 276 16.37 7.56 -0.51
C GLU A 276 16.46 7.70 -2.01
N ARG A 277 17.04 6.71 -2.68
CA ARG A 277 17.22 6.63 -4.13
C ARG A 277 16.51 5.37 -4.62
N SER A 278 16.17 5.32 -5.91
CA SER A 278 15.47 4.18 -6.52
C SER A 278 16.05 2.81 -6.15
N CYS A 279 17.37 2.69 -6.12
CA CYS A 279 18.07 1.42 -5.91
C CYS A 279 18.72 1.28 -4.51
N GLY A 280 18.56 2.24 -3.60
CA GLY A 280 19.22 2.22 -2.29
C GLY A 280 19.19 3.56 -1.55
N LEU A 281 20.19 3.81 -0.72
CA LEU A 281 20.29 5.01 0.11
C LEU A 281 21.61 5.74 -0.14
N CYS A 282 21.53 7.06 -0.31
CA CYS A 282 22.68 7.95 -0.34
C CYS A 282 22.95 8.50 1.07
N LEU A 283 24.08 8.10 1.67
CA LEU A 283 24.43 8.53 3.03
C LEU A 283 24.92 9.99 3.13
N VAL A 284 25.11 10.65 1.99
CA VAL A 284 25.59 12.04 1.91
C VAL A 284 24.57 12.97 1.24
N GLY A 285 23.31 12.55 1.13
CA GLY A 285 22.19 13.43 0.75
C GLY A 285 22.23 13.94 -0.68
N GLY A 286 22.88 13.22 -1.60
CA GLY A 286 22.79 13.54 -3.02
C GLY A 286 23.49 14.81 -3.48
N ASN A 287 24.39 15.38 -2.66
CA ASN A 287 25.02 16.65 -2.99
C ASN A 287 25.83 16.52 -4.30
N THR A 288 25.48 17.29 -5.34
CA THR A 288 26.18 17.24 -6.65
C THR A 288 27.21 18.36 -6.82
N VAL A 289 27.12 19.44 -6.05
CA VAL A 289 28.02 20.60 -6.11
C VAL A 289 28.89 20.71 -4.87
N LYS A 290 30.20 20.80 -5.07
CA LYS A 290 31.16 21.02 -3.99
C LYS A 290 30.96 22.41 -3.40
N SER A 291 30.43 22.50 -2.19
CA SER A 291 30.38 23.76 -1.45
C SER A 291 31.76 24.08 -0.87
N ASP A 292 32.31 25.26 -1.17
CA ASP A 292 33.58 25.73 -0.62
C ASP A 292 33.51 26.01 0.89
N GLU A 293 32.31 26.09 1.46
CA GLU A 293 32.06 26.44 2.86
C GLU A 293 32.32 25.29 3.84
N VAL A 294 32.21 24.03 3.40
CA VAL A 294 32.35 22.85 4.26
C VAL A 294 33.14 21.76 3.51
N SER A 295 34.46 21.73 3.71
CA SER A 295 35.35 20.74 3.08
C SER A 295 35.12 19.28 3.54
N THR A 296 34.33 19.08 4.60
CA THR A 296 34.00 17.76 5.17
C THR A 296 32.70 17.17 4.63
N LEU A 297 31.95 17.91 3.80
CA LEU A 297 30.68 17.43 3.25
C LEU A 297 30.94 16.43 2.11
N GLY A 298 30.34 15.25 2.22
CA GLY A 298 30.35 14.25 1.14
C GLY A 298 29.36 14.60 0.03
N GLY A 299 29.67 14.16 -1.19
CA GLY A 299 28.80 14.35 -2.35
C GLY A 299 29.25 13.55 -3.56
N CYS A 300 28.54 13.70 -4.68
CA CYS A 300 28.88 13.05 -5.94
C CYS A 300 30.26 13.49 -6.48
N TRP A 301 30.78 14.66 -6.09
CA TRP A 301 32.12 15.11 -6.50
C TRP A 301 33.27 14.37 -5.80
N ASN A 302 33.00 13.62 -4.73
CA ASN A 302 34.02 12.80 -4.06
C ASN A 302 33.54 11.35 -3.86
N GLY A 303 32.60 10.91 -4.70
CA GLY A 303 31.99 9.59 -4.63
C GLY A 303 32.71 8.51 -5.43
N GLY A 304 33.75 8.85 -6.19
CA GLY A 304 34.52 7.93 -7.01
C GLY A 304 35.73 7.33 -6.29
N GLU A 305 36.68 6.83 -7.07
CA GLU A 305 37.90 6.16 -6.61
C GLU A 305 38.88 7.11 -5.93
N LEU A 306 39.77 6.55 -5.11
CA LEU A 306 40.82 7.30 -4.41
C LEU A 306 41.93 7.70 -5.39
N ILE A 307 42.12 9.01 -5.59
CA ILE A 307 43.18 9.57 -6.45
C ILE A 307 44.49 9.72 -5.67
N ARG A 308 44.42 10.25 -4.45
CA ARG A 308 45.60 10.48 -3.61
C ARG A 308 45.31 10.03 -2.18
N ASP A 309 46.08 9.05 -1.75
CA ASP A 309 46.06 8.57 -0.38
C ASP A 309 46.75 9.57 0.57
N ALA A 310 46.24 9.67 1.79
CA ALA A 310 46.75 10.57 2.81
C ALA A 310 46.79 9.84 4.16
N LYS A 311 47.75 10.20 5.02
CA LYS A 311 47.91 9.61 6.37
C LYS A 311 46.66 9.71 7.25
N ALA A 312 45.74 10.61 6.95
CA ALA A 312 44.43 10.71 7.56
C ALA A 312 43.36 10.55 6.47
N ALA A 313 42.42 9.62 6.64
CA ALA A 313 41.39 9.30 5.65
C ALA A 313 40.53 10.51 5.22
N ALA A 314 40.35 11.49 6.11
CA ALA A 314 39.66 12.76 5.83
C ALA A 314 40.38 13.67 4.82
N ASN A 315 41.68 13.46 4.59
CA ASN A 315 42.50 14.22 3.64
C ASN A 315 42.74 13.48 2.32
N GLY A 316 42.16 12.29 2.15
CA GLY A 316 42.20 11.55 0.89
C GLY A 316 41.44 12.30 -0.19
N ILE A 317 42.02 12.40 -1.39
CA ILE A 317 41.37 13.04 -2.54
C ILE A 317 40.72 11.95 -3.37
N TYR A 318 39.41 12.03 -3.54
CA TYR A 318 38.61 11.11 -4.34
C TYR A 318 38.16 11.78 -5.64
N SER A 319 37.94 10.98 -6.69
CA SER A 319 37.35 11.44 -7.93
C SER A 319 35.85 11.67 -7.79
N ASN A 320 35.27 12.34 -8.79
CA ASN A 320 33.83 12.40 -8.96
C ASN A 320 33.27 10.99 -9.19
N VAL A 321 31.99 10.80 -8.91
CA VAL A 321 31.27 9.58 -9.27
C VAL A 321 31.45 9.32 -10.78
N PRO A 322 31.89 8.11 -11.17
CA PRO A 322 32.04 7.76 -12.57
C PRO A 322 30.73 7.85 -13.35
N HIS A 323 30.81 8.12 -14.65
CA HIS A 323 29.65 8.30 -15.54
C HIS A 323 28.68 9.42 -15.14
N GLY A 324 29.08 10.31 -14.23
CA GLY A 324 28.32 11.52 -13.87
C GLY A 324 27.73 11.49 -12.45
N SER A 325 27.15 12.61 -12.06
CA SER A 325 26.43 12.73 -10.80
C SER A 325 25.23 11.78 -10.76
N GLU A 326 24.83 11.37 -9.56
CA GLU A 326 23.68 10.47 -9.32
C GLU A 326 23.82 9.02 -9.83
N ASN A 327 24.95 8.64 -10.43
CA ASN A 327 25.28 7.24 -10.70
C ASN A 327 25.64 6.47 -9.41
N CYS A 328 24.64 6.28 -8.54
CA CYS A 328 24.80 5.83 -7.17
C CYS A 328 25.38 4.41 -7.09
N ILE A 329 25.10 3.55 -8.05
CA ILE A 329 25.62 2.18 -8.12
C ILE A 329 27.14 2.10 -8.23
N ARG A 330 27.86 3.18 -8.58
CA ARG A 330 29.33 3.25 -8.58
C ARG A 330 29.86 4.24 -7.53
N CYS A 331 28.97 4.79 -6.71
CA CYS A 331 29.32 5.75 -5.69
C CYS A 331 29.73 5.05 -4.39
N ARG A 332 30.87 5.42 -3.81
CA ARG A 332 31.35 4.89 -2.52
C ARG A 332 30.45 5.23 -1.33
N TRP A 333 29.59 6.25 -1.46
CA TRP A 333 28.65 6.67 -0.42
C TRP A 333 27.30 5.94 -0.46
N PHE A 334 27.12 5.07 -1.45
CA PHE A 334 25.88 4.34 -1.68
C PHE A 334 25.82 3.07 -0.84
N ILE A 335 24.66 2.81 -0.27
CA ILE A 335 24.36 1.61 0.51
C ILE A 335 22.99 1.05 0.11
N THR A 336 22.88 -0.26 -0.01
CA THR A 336 21.66 -0.95 -0.44
C THR A 336 21.46 -2.27 0.32
N GLU A 337 20.33 -2.94 0.11
CA GLU A 337 19.95 -4.19 0.79
C GLU A 337 18.97 -5.00 -0.06
N ALA A 338 18.60 -6.21 0.41
CA ALA A 338 17.70 -7.14 -0.29
C ALA A 338 16.37 -6.54 -0.72
N ARG A 339 15.85 -5.55 0.02
CA ARG A 339 14.63 -4.85 -0.34
C ARG A 339 14.69 -4.19 -1.72
N TYR A 340 15.85 -3.66 -2.09
CA TYR A 340 16.02 -2.93 -3.35
C TYR A 340 16.30 -3.87 -4.53
N LEU A 341 16.32 -5.21 -4.33
CA LEU A 341 16.58 -6.17 -5.42
C LEU A 341 15.67 -5.98 -6.64
N PRO A 342 14.34 -5.82 -6.51
CA PRO A 342 13.49 -5.59 -7.69
C PRO A 342 13.84 -4.30 -8.44
N ALA A 343 14.17 -3.22 -7.72
CA ALA A 343 14.58 -1.96 -8.32
C ALA A 343 15.96 -2.04 -8.99
N LEU A 344 16.91 -2.73 -8.35
CA LEU A 344 18.23 -3.01 -8.90
C LEU A 344 18.14 -3.87 -10.17
N ASN A 345 17.25 -4.86 -10.20
CA ASN A 345 17.01 -5.68 -11.39
C ASN A 345 16.42 -4.86 -12.55
N ALA A 346 15.45 -3.99 -12.26
CA ALA A 346 14.88 -3.08 -13.25
C ALA A 346 15.97 -2.13 -13.81
N TYR A 347 16.78 -1.54 -12.94
CA TYR A 347 17.88 -0.67 -13.33
C TYR A 347 18.96 -1.42 -14.12
N PHE A 348 19.29 -2.66 -13.73
CA PHE A 348 20.21 -3.53 -14.45
C PHE A 348 19.75 -3.79 -15.90
N ASN A 349 18.46 -4.06 -16.12
CA ASN A 349 17.90 -4.23 -17.46
C ASN A 349 18.01 -2.93 -18.28
N GLN A 350 17.80 -1.78 -17.65
CA GLN A 350 17.89 -0.47 -18.31
C GLN A 350 19.32 -0.09 -18.68
N LEU A 351 20.29 -0.37 -17.81
CA LEU A 351 21.72 -0.22 -18.12
C LEU A 351 22.13 -1.12 -19.29
N SER A 352 21.65 -2.37 -19.31
CA SER A 352 21.88 -3.29 -20.43
C SER A 352 21.35 -2.70 -21.75
N TYR A 353 20.15 -2.11 -21.74
CA TYR A 353 19.58 -1.46 -22.93
C TYR A 353 20.40 -0.25 -23.39
N LYS A 354 20.82 0.63 -22.47
CA LYS A 354 21.65 1.81 -22.78
C LYS A 354 23.01 1.40 -23.33
N ALA A 355 23.66 0.40 -22.73
CA ALA A 355 24.91 -0.18 -23.22
C ALA A 355 24.75 -0.73 -24.63
N HIS A 356 23.70 -1.51 -24.88
CA HIS A 356 23.40 -2.08 -26.20
C HIS A 356 23.15 -0.98 -27.25
N GLN A 357 22.41 0.07 -26.90
CA GLN A 357 22.12 1.17 -27.83
C GLN A 357 23.37 1.95 -28.22
N ALA A 358 24.25 2.26 -27.25
CA ALA A 358 25.52 2.94 -27.51
C ALA A 358 26.47 2.05 -28.34
N ALA A 359 26.53 0.74 -28.04
CA ALA A 359 27.33 -0.23 -28.77
C ALA A 359 26.88 -0.37 -30.23
N ASN A 360 25.58 -0.54 -30.49
CA ASN A 360 25.05 -0.65 -31.85
C ASN A 360 25.35 0.60 -32.68
N LEU A 361 25.18 1.79 -32.10
CA LEU A 361 25.52 3.03 -32.78
C LEU A 361 27.03 3.13 -33.07
N SER A 362 27.88 2.63 -32.18
CA SER A 362 29.32 2.51 -32.43
C SER A 362 29.62 1.61 -33.64
N VAL A 363 28.95 0.45 -33.74
CA VAL A 363 29.13 -0.51 -34.85
C VAL A 363 28.65 0.08 -36.18
N GLU A 364 27.54 0.82 -36.20
CA GLU A 364 27.07 1.52 -37.39
C GLU A 364 28.12 2.55 -37.89
N ILE A 365 28.66 3.35 -36.98
CA ILE A 365 29.70 4.35 -37.30
C ILE A 365 31.02 3.67 -37.71
N GLU A 366 31.35 2.53 -37.11
CA GLU A 366 32.51 1.72 -37.48
C GLU A 366 32.43 1.26 -38.93
N GLY A 367 31.26 0.77 -39.38
CA GLY A 367 31.05 0.38 -40.77
C GLY A 367 31.22 1.54 -41.76
N GLU A 368 30.73 2.75 -41.42
CA GLU A 368 30.98 3.97 -42.22
C GLU A 368 32.47 4.32 -42.27
N LEU A 369 33.15 4.16 -41.14
CA LEU A 369 34.56 4.48 -40.98
C LEU A 369 35.48 3.49 -41.71
N GLU A 370 35.15 2.19 -41.70
CA GLU A 370 35.84 1.16 -42.48
C GLU A 370 35.69 1.41 -43.98
N ALA A 371 34.47 1.72 -44.46
CA ALA A 371 34.25 2.05 -45.86
C ALA A 371 35.07 3.26 -46.34
N LEU A 372 35.25 4.27 -45.48
CA LEU A 372 36.06 5.44 -45.80
C LEU A 372 37.57 5.16 -45.74
N LYS A 373 38.02 4.28 -44.83
CA LYS A 373 39.41 3.79 -44.79
C LYS A 373 39.74 2.95 -46.02
N ASP A 374 38.81 2.14 -46.50
CA ASP A 374 38.96 1.41 -47.76
C ASP A 374 39.10 2.37 -48.95
N GLU A 375 38.28 3.41 -49.02
CA GLU A 375 38.42 4.45 -50.06
C GLU A 375 39.78 5.15 -49.99
N GLN A 376 40.27 5.46 -48.80
CA GLN A 376 41.61 6.02 -48.60
C GLN A 376 42.68 5.06 -49.13
N PHE A 377 42.61 3.78 -48.77
CA PHE A 377 43.54 2.75 -49.23
C PHE A 377 43.56 2.63 -50.77
N PHE A 378 42.38 2.63 -51.42
CA PHE A 378 42.30 2.59 -52.88
C PHE A 378 42.80 3.86 -53.57
N CYS A 379 42.68 5.03 -52.92
CA CYS A 379 43.28 6.27 -53.44
C CYS A 379 44.81 6.19 -53.40
N GLU A 380 45.37 5.69 -52.30
CA GLU A 380 46.82 5.49 -52.11
C GLU A 380 47.38 4.47 -53.12
N GLU A 381 46.72 3.32 -53.32
CA GLU A 381 47.10 2.31 -54.33
C GLU A 381 47.05 2.84 -55.78
N GLN A 382 46.19 3.83 -56.06
CA GLN A 382 46.03 4.43 -57.39
C GLN A 382 46.85 5.71 -57.60
N ASP A 383 47.75 6.07 -56.66
CA ASP A 383 48.50 7.35 -56.65
C ASP A 383 47.59 8.60 -56.76
N LYS A 384 46.38 8.54 -56.21
CA LYS A 384 45.42 9.66 -56.17
C LYS A 384 45.37 10.28 -54.77
N PRO A 385 45.29 11.62 -54.65
CA PRO A 385 45.16 12.25 -53.35
C PRO A 385 43.76 11.99 -52.75
N PHE A 386 43.72 11.54 -51.50
CA PHE A 386 42.50 11.40 -50.72
C PHE A 386 42.02 12.79 -50.23
N ILE A 387 40.75 13.14 -50.46
CA ILE A 387 40.22 14.50 -50.19
C ILE A 387 39.33 14.55 -48.94
N LYS A 388 38.87 13.40 -48.42
CA LYS A 388 37.86 13.31 -47.34
C LYS A 388 38.45 13.19 -45.92
N HIS A 389 39.58 13.84 -45.66
CA HIS A 389 40.25 13.76 -44.35
C HIS A 389 39.39 14.32 -43.20
N ASP A 390 38.64 15.39 -43.45
CA ASP A 390 37.75 16.00 -42.45
C ASP A 390 36.60 15.05 -42.05
N GLU A 391 36.05 14.32 -43.03
CA GLU A 391 35.01 13.31 -42.80
C GLU A 391 35.55 12.14 -41.98
N LEU A 392 36.76 11.65 -42.31
CA LEU A 392 37.44 10.59 -41.57
C LEU A 392 37.67 10.98 -40.10
N GLN A 393 38.17 12.19 -39.86
CA GLN A 393 38.40 12.69 -38.50
C GLN A 393 37.07 12.84 -37.73
N ALA A 394 36.02 13.32 -38.39
CA ALA A 394 34.70 13.47 -37.77
C ALA A 394 34.09 12.13 -37.39
N LEU A 395 34.20 11.11 -38.25
CA LEU A 395 33.74 9.74 -37.99
C LEU A 395 34.54 9.09 -36.86
N GLN A 396 35.88 9.21 -36.87
CA GLN A 396 36.75 8.66 -35.83
C GLN A 396 36.37 9.23 -34.44
N ARG A 397 36.19 10.55 -34.33
CA ARG A 397 35.74 11.19 -33.08
C ARG A 397 34.37 10.69 -32.63
N ARG A 398 33.43 10.50 -33.57
CA ARG A 398 32.08 9.99 -33.27
C ARG A 398 32.12 8.54 -32.77
N TYR A 399 32.93 7.69 -33.41
CA TYR A 399 33.15 6.31 -33.02
C TYR A 399 33.74 6.22 -31.60
N GLU A 400 34.85 6.92 -31.35
CA GLU A 400 35.50 6.95 -30.03
C GLU A 400 34.54 7.42 -28.93
N LYS A 401 33.70 8.43 -29.22
CA LYS A 401 32.68 8.89 -28.27
C LYS A 401 31.70 7.78 -27.90
N GLN A 402 31.18 7.04 -28.89
CA GLN A 402 30.21 5.97 -28.62
C GLN A 402 30.85 4.76 -27.94
N GLN A 403 32.11 4.45 -28.24
CA GLN A 403 32.85 3.41 -27.52
C GLN A 403 33.01 3.74 -26.04
N VAL A 404 33.41 4.97 -25.71
CA VAL A 404 33.56 5.41 -24.31
C VAL A 404 32.21 5.34 -23.58
N GLU A 405 31.14 5.79 -24.22
CA GLU A 405 29.79 5.73 -23.65
C GLU A 405 29.33 4.27 -23.40
N ALA A 406 29.52 3.39 -24.38
CA ALA A 406 29.18 1.96 -24.26
C ALA A 406 29.98 1.27 -23.15
N ASP A 407 31.27 1.58 -23.02
CA ASP A 407 32.14 1.08 -21.96
C ASP A 407 31.70 1.57 -20.58
N GLU A 408 31.34 2.85 -20.42
CA GLU A 408 30.83 3.37 -19.14
C GLU A 408 29.49 2.75 -18.74
N TYR A 409 28.52 2.58 -19.66
CA TYR A 409 27.29 1.83 -19.34
C TYR A 409 27.57 0.36 -19.00
N THR A 410 28.56 -0.26 -19.62
CA THR A 410 28.94 -1.66 -19.31
C THR A 410 29.55 -1.75 -17.91
N LYS A 411 30.40 -0.81 -17.53
CA LYS A 411 30.94 -0.72 -16.15
C LYS A 411 29.85 -0.49 -15.12
N ASP A 412 28.87 0.36 -15.42
CA ASP A 412 27.69 0.58 -14.60
C ASP A 412 26.88 -0.71 -14.44
N TRP A 413 26.64 -1.41 -15.55
CA TRP A 413 25.93 -2.67 -15.60
C TRP A 413 26.61 -3.74 -14.73
N ILE A 414 27.94 -3.86 -14.81
CA ILE A 414 28.75 -4.76 -13.97
C ILE A 414 28.68 -4.34 -12.49
N ALA A 415 28.83 -3.05 -12.17
CA ALA A 415 28.78 -2.58 -10.78
C ALA A 415 27.41 -2.85 -10.14
N CYS A 416 26.32 -2.67 -10.90
CA CYS A 416 24.97 -3.04 -10.46
C CYS A 416 24.85 -4.55 -10.20
N PHE A 417 25.39 -5.37 -11.10
CA PHE A 417 25.41 -6.83 -10.95
C PHE A 417 26.16 -7.28 -9.70
N GLU A 418 27.34 -6.71 -9.45
CA GLU A 418 28.14 -7.01 -8.26
C GLU A 418 27.38 -6.67 -6.97
N LEU A 419 26.65 -5.55 -6.93
CA LEU A 419 25.80 -5.22 -5.79
C LEU A 419 24.69 -6.27 -5.59
N ILE A 420 24.02 -6.68 -6.66
CA ILE A 420 22.97 -7.72 -6.58
C ILE A 420 23.55 -9.06 -6.08
N LEU A 421 24.70 -9.48 -6.62
CA LEU A 421 25.38 -10.71 -6.16
C LEU A 421 25.79 -10.64 -4.68
N LYS A 422 26.34 -9.50 -4.24
CA LYS A 422 26.68 -9.28 -2.83
C LYS A 422 25.44 -9.38 -1.94
N ILE A 423 24.30 -8.83 -2.38
CA ILE A 423 23.03 -8.94 -1.64
C ILE A 423 22.60 -10.41 -1.53
N ILE A 424 22.58 -11.14 -2.64
CA ILE A 424 22.21 -12.56 -2.65
C ILE A 424 23.11 -13.35 -1.70
N HIS A 425 24.42 -13.11 -1.73
CA HIS A 425 25.37 -13.78 -0.84
C HIS A 425 25.13 -13.46 0.66
N VAL A 426 24.83 -12.20 0.98
CA VAL A 426 24.47 -11.78 2.35
C VAL A 426 23.21 -12.50 2.82
N GLU A 427 22.21 -12.67 1.95
CA GLU A 427 20.97 -13.37 2.30
C GLU A 427 21.16 -14.89 2.43
N GLU A 428 21.93 -15.53 1.54
CA GLU A 428 22.26 -16.96 1.60
C GLU A 428 23.06 -17.34 2.86
N ALA A 429 23.91 -16.43 3.34
CA ALA A 429 24.71 -16.64 4.54
C ALA A 429 23.87 -16.58 5.85
N ARG A 430 22.60 -16.17 5.80
CA ARG A 430 21.73 -16.08 7.00
C ARG A 430 21.26 -17.46 7.47
N LYS A 431 21.23 -17.64 8.80
CA LYS A 431 20.74 -18.89 9.42
C LYS A 431 19.20 -18.96 9.37
N LYS A 432 18.64 -20.14 9.09
CA LYS A 432 17.18 -20.39 8.94
C LYS A 432 16.31 -19.94 10.13
N ASP A 433 16.85 -19.83 11.34
CA ASP A 433 16.12 -19.43 12.55
C ASP A 433 16.18 -17.91 12.86
N ASP A 434 16.89 -17.11 12.06
CA ASP A 434 17.03 -15.66 12.31
C ASP A 434 15.91 -14.85 11.65
N THR A 435 14.67 -15.08 12.10
CA THR A 435 13.47 -14.37 11.58
C THR A 435 13.14 -13.09 12.35
N LYS A 436 13.82 -12.81 13.47
CA LYS A 436 13.56 -11.62 14.32
C LYS A 436 14.01 -10.31 13.66
N ASP A 437 14.92 -10.43 12.71
CA ASP A 437 15.71 -9.33 12.18
C ASP A 437 15.56 -9.16 10.66
N LYS A 438 14.58 -9.86 10.06
CA LYS A 438 14.14 -9.64 8.67
C LYS A 438 13.61 -8.21 8.55
N LEU A 439 14.46 -7.28 8.10
CA LEU A 439 13.98 -6.11 7.39
C LEU A 439 13.16 -6.66 6.23
N ILE A 440 11.87 -6.33 6.22
CA ILE A 440 10.82 -7.02 5.49
C ILE A 440 11.15 -6.97 4.00
N ALA A 441 11.81 -8.00 3.47
CA ALA A 441 11.76 -8.31 2.06
C ALA A 441 10.30 -8.69 1.81
N VAL A 442 9.61 -7.87 1.03
CA VAL A 442 8.31 -8.21 0.44
C VAL A 442 8.59 -9.31 -0.59
N GLY A 443 8.76 -10.54 -0.09
CA GLY A 443 9.19 -11.66 -0.92
C GLY A 443 9.39 -12.92 -0.08
N SER A 444 9.02 -14.05 -0.65
CA SER A 444 9.38 -15.37 -0.17
C SER A 444 10.89 -15.61 -0.32
N GLU A 445 11.45 -16.57 0.43
CA GLU A 445 12.86 -16.99 0.30
C GLU A 445 13.21 -17.41 -1.15
N GLN A 446 12.20 -17.84 -1.92
CA GLN A 446 12.33 -18.17 -3.34
C GLN A 446 12.55 -16.94 -4.23
N ASP A 447 12.05 -15.76 -3.85
CA ASP A 447 12.21 -14.51 -4.61
C ASP A 447 13.64 -13.96 -4.50
N VAL A 448 14.35 -14.27 -3.42
CA VAL A 448 15.77 -13.93 -3.22
C VAL A 448 16.68 -14.93 -3.94
N ILE A 449 16.39 -16.24 -3.85
CA ILE A 449 17.19 -17.30 -4.49
C ILE A 449 17.09 -17.26 -6.03
N HIS A 450 15.96 -16.81 -6.59
CA HIS A 450 15.75 -16.66 -8.03
C HIS A 450 15.89 -15.21 -8.53
N ALA A 451 16.46 -14.31 -7.71
CA ALA A 451 16.45 -12.87 -7.97
C ALA A 451 17.11 -12.47 -9.30
N LEU A 452 18.05 -13.27 -9.84
CA LEU A 452 18.70 -12.94 -11.10
C LEU A 452 18.82 -14.17 -12.00
N LYS A 453 18.14 -14.13 -13.16
CA LYS A 453 18.21 -15.15 -14.22
C LYS A 453 18.66 -14.46 -15.50
N PHE A 454 19.80 -14.89 -16.04
CA PHE A 454 20.20 -14.50 -17.38
C PHE A 454 19.39 -15.30 -18.39
N ILE A 455 18.79 -14.59 -19.34
CA ILE A 455 18.09 -15.18 -20.46
C ILE A 455 18.77 -14.62 -21.70
N GLU A 456 19.44 -15.50 -22.43
CA GLU A 456 19.89 -15.19 -23.77
C GLU A 456 18.65 -15.16 -24.68
N THR A 457 18.43 -14.03 -25.36
CA THR A 457 17.28 -13.84 -26.24
C THR A 457 17.64 -12.87 -27.35
N ASP A 458 17.17 -13.16 -28.55
CA ASP A 458 17.25 -12.26 -29.71
C ASP A 458 16.03 -11.32 -29.81
N SER A 459 15.10 -11.41 -28.84
CA SER A 459 13.83 -10.69 -28.83
C SER A 459 13.99 -9.28 -28.25
N GLU A 460 14.09 -8.27 -29.13
CA GLU A 460 14.08 -6.86 -28.70
C GLU A 460 12.73 -6.51 -28.04
N LEU A 461 11.60 -7.06 -28.53
CA LEU A 461 10.28 -6.78 -27.96
C LEU A 461 10.18 -7.26 -26.51
N LEU A 462 10.75 -8.42 -26.18
CA LEU A 462 10.76 -8.94 -24.81
C LEU A 462 11.48 -7.95 -23.88
N HIS A 463 12.68 -7.52 -24.26
CA HIS A 463 13.48 -6.59 -23.45
C HIS A 463 12.75 -5.26 -23.27
N LEU A 464 12.28 -4.65 -24.37
CA LEU A 464 11.53 -3.39 -24.32
C LEU A 464 10.25 -3.50 -23.47
N SER A 465 9.57 -4.65 -23.52
CA SER A 465 8.35 -4.89 -22.75
C SER A 465 8.63 -4.96 -21.26
N LEU A 466 9.73 -5.60 -20.84
CA LEU A 466 10.14 -5.67 -19.44
C LEU A 466 10.58 -4.29 -18.92
N LEU A 467 11.38 -3.55 -19.68
CA LEU A 467 11.81 -2.19 -19.32
C LEU A 467 10.63 -1.27 -19.06
N CYS A 468 9.68 -1.27 -19.99
CA CYS A 468 8.49 -0.44 -19.88
C CYS A 468 7.55 -0.91 -18.76
N ASP A 469 7.51 -2.21 -18.47
CA ASP A 469 6.73 -2.74 -17.35
C ASP A 469 7.29 -2.28 -16.01
N ASP A 470 8.62 -2.38 -15.82
CA ASP A 470 9.31 -1.97 -14.61
C ASP A 470 9.23 -0.44 -14.41
N ALA A 471 9.31 0.34 -15.48
CA ALA A 471 9.21 1.81 -15.46
C ALA A 471 7.85 2.35 -14.97
N GLU A 472 6.81 1.52 -14.87
CA GLU A 472 5.54 1.96 -14.27
C GLU A 472 5.62 2.01 -12.74
N PHE A 473 6.51 1.23 -12.13
CA PHE A 473 6.66 1.13 -10.67
C PHE A 473 7.72 2.07 -10.10
N TYR A 474 8.72 2.45 -10.90
CA TYR A 474 9.87 3.24 -10.46
C TYR A 474 9.93 4.58 -11.22
N PRO A 475 9.54 5.71 -10.59
CA PRO A 475 9.51 7.02 -11.24
C PRO A 475 10.85 7.47 -11.84
N ASP A 476 11.96 7.30 -11.11
CA ASP A 476 13.29 7.66 -11.61
C ASP A 476 13.65 6.88 -12.89
N LEU A 477 13.32 5.59 -12.93
CA LEU A 477 13.52 4.75 -14.11
C LEU A 477 12.60 5.15 -15.27
N GLN A 478 11.37 5.57 -14.96
CA GLN A 478 10.42 6.10 -15.94
C GLN A 478 10.99 7.33 -16.65
N ASP A 479 11.49 8.30 -15.88
CA ASP A 479 12.01 9.55 -16.42
C ASP A 479 13.25 9.32 -17.30
N GLU A 480 14.13 8.42 -16.89
CA GLU A 480 15.26 8.01 -17.73
C GLU A 480 14.82 7.23 -18.97
N LEU A 481 13.86 6.31 -18.87
CA LEU A 481 13.39 5.51 -20.00
C LEU A 481 12.77 6.40 -21.07
N ARG A 482 12.06 7.46 -20.67
CA ARG A 482 11.46 8.46 -21.58
C ARG A 482 12.49 9.28 -22.37
N GLN A 483 13.74 9.33 -21.92
CA GLN A 483 14.84 9.95 -22.67
C GLN A 483 15.35 9.03 -23.80
N THR A 484 14.89 7.79 -23.84
CA THR A 484 15.27 6.79 -24.84
C THR A 484 14.11 6.53 -25.81
N PRO A 485 14.37 5.99 -27.01
CA PRO A 485 13.30 5.61 -27.95
C PRO A 485 12.57 4.31 -27.56
N ALA A 486 12.82 3.73 -26.38
CA ALA A 486 12.33 2.41 -26.00
C ALA A 486 10.80 2.29 -26.05
N ILE A 487 10.09 3.29 -25.48
CA ILE A 487 8.62 3.32 -25.46
C ILE A 487 8.08 3.38 -26.88
N GLN A 488 8.59 4.32 -27.69
CA GLN A 488 8.14 4.50 -29.07
C GLN A 488 8.46 3.28 -29.95
N LYS A 489 9.65 2.70 -29.81
CA LYS A 489 10.06 1.47 -30.54
C LYS A 489 9.09 0.33 -30.25
N ARG A 490 8.79 0.08 -28.97
CA ARG A 490 7.84 -0.96 -28.54
C ARG A 490 6.45 -0.70 -29.10
N SER A 491 5.92 0.50 -28.90
CA SER A 491 4.59 0.89 -29.38
C SER A 491 4.48 0.79 -30.90
N MET A 492 5.54 1.11 -31.63
CA MET A 492 5.57 0.98 -33.09
C MET A 492 5.60 -0.49 -33.53
N GLN A 493 6.33 -1.37 -32.84
CA GLN A 493 6.26 -2.81 -33.08
C GLN A 493 4.84 -3.36 -32.85
N LEU A 494 4.19 -2.97 -31.74
CA LEU A 494 2.80 -3.35 -31.46
C LEU A 494 1.81 -2.79 -32.50
N SER A 495 2.01 -1.55 -32.93
CA SER A 495 1.16 -0.93 -33.97
C SER A 495 1.26 -1.65 -35.31
N ARG A 496 2.48 -2.05 -35.72
CA ARG A 496 2.67 -2.87 -36.93
C ARG A 496 1.91 -4.19 -36.85
N VAL A 497 1.89 -4.77 -35.65
CA VAL A 497 1.21 -6.03 -35.37
C VAL A 497 -0.32 -5.86 -35.43
N LEU A 498 -0.86 -4.77 -34.87
CA LEU A 498 -2.28 -4.42 -34.97
C LEU A 498 -2.71 -4.19 -36.43
N MET A 499 -1.95 -3.39 -37.18
CA MET A 499 -2.24 -3.08 -38.59
C MET A 499 -2.28 -4.32 -39.48
N LYS A 500 -1.35 -5.27 -39.29
CA LYS A 500 -1.33 -6.54 -40.05
C LYS A 500 -2.63 -7.34 -39.88
N LYS A 501 -3.45 -7.04 -38.87
CA LYS A 501 -4.69 -7.76 -38.54
C LYS A 501 -5.95 -6.93 -38.66
N GLY A 502 -5.84 -5.78 -39.32
CA GLY A 502 -6.97 -4.91 -39.61
C GLY A 502 -7.44 -4.09 -38.41
N PHE A 503 -6.64 -4.02 -37.33
CA PHE A 503 -6.89 -3.08 -36.24
C PHE A 503 -6.20 -1.75 -36.51
N GLU A 504 -6.81 -0.67 -36.03
CA GLU A 504 -6.22 0.67 -36.09
C GLU A 504 -4.98 0.75 -35.19
N PRO A 505 -3.90 1.43 -35.64
CA PRO A 505 -2.66 1.59 -34.87
C PRO A 505 -2.81 2.66 -33.78
N ILE A 506 -3.67 2.41 -32.78
CA ILE A 506 -4.07 3.41 -31.77
C ILE A 506 -2.89 4.03 -31.00
N PHE A 507 -1.77 3.31 -30.84
CA PHE A 507 -0.61 3.82 -30.11
C PHE A 507 0.08 4.99 -30.84
N MET A 508 -0.12 5.12 -32.16
CA MET A 508 0.46 6.24 -32.93
C MET A 508 -0.20 7.59 -32.62
N GLU A 509 -1.41 7.58 -32.04
CA GLU A 509 -2.14 8.79 -31.65
C GLU A 509 -1.90 9.21 -30.19
N MET A 510 -1.15 8.38 -29.45
CA MET A 510 -0.90 8.55 -28.02
C MET A 510 0.45 9.21 -27.75
N ASP A 511 0.54 10.00 -26.68
CA ASP A 511 1.82 10.48 -26.14
C ASP A 511 2.60 9.36 -25.43
N ASP A 512 3.89 9.59 -25.10
CA ASP A 512 4.74 8.56 -24.48
C ASP A 512 4.16 7.97 -23.18
N LYS A 513 3.48 8.79 -22.38
CA LYS A 513 2.92 8.36 -21.09
C LYS A 513 1.70 7.47 -21.32
N GLN A 514 0.83 7.86 -22.23
CA GLN A 514 -0.32 7.08 -22.66
C GLN A 514 0.13 5.76 -23.30
N GLN A 515 1.11 5.80 -24.20
CA GLN A 515 1.71 4.62 -24.82
C GLN A 515 2.27 3.65 -23.77
N LEU A 516 3.00 4.15 -22.77
CA LEU A 516 3.54 3.33 -21.70
C LEU A 516 2.45 2.54 -20.97
N ILE A 517 1.42 3.24 -20.48
CA ILE A 517 0.34 2.66 -19.68
C ILE A 517 -0.52 1.71 -20.53
N ALA A 518 -0.94 2.14 -21.73
CA ALA A 518 -1.83 1.36 -22.58
C ALA A 518 -1.14 0.09 -23.09
N ALA A 519 0.10 0.18 -23.58
CA ALA A 519 0.83 -0.99 -24.04
C ALA A 519 1.17 -1.94 -22.88
N ASN A 520 1.52 -1.43 -21.69
CA ASN A 520 1.71 -2.27 -20.51
C ASN A 520 0.44 -3.06 -20.16
N ALA A 521 -0.72 -2.40 -20.16
CA ALA A 521 -2.00 -3.07 -19.87
C ALA A 521 -2.30 -4.21 -20.85
N MET A 522 -2.15 -3.93 -22.16
CA MET A 522 -2.32 -4.94 -23.21
C MET A 522 -1.36 -6.12 -23.02
N LEU A 523 -0.07 -5.85 -22.86
CA LEU A 523 0.95 -6.88 -22.76
C LEU A 523 0.85 -7.71 -21.49
N ARG A 524 0.56 -7.09 -20.34
CA ARG A 524 0.32 -7.81 -19.07
C ARG A 524 -0.84 -8.79 -19.19
N GLN A 525 -1.92 -8.38 -19.86
CA GLN A 525 -3.07 -9.25 -20.07
C GLN A 525 -2.71 -10.46 -20.94
N ILE A 526 -1.99 -10.24 -22.04
CA ILE A 526 -1.52 -11.34 -22.91
C ILE A 526 -0.58 -12.27 -22.15
N ALA A 527 0.40 -11.72 -21.42
CA ALA A 527 1.37 -12.49 -20.65
C ALA A 527 0.68 -13.34 -19.57
N LYS A 528 -0.29 -12.78 -18.85
CA LYS A 528 -1.06 -13.49 -17.81
C LYS A 528 -1.89 -14.65 -18.37
N ILE A 529 -2.40 -14.53 -19.59
CA ILE A 529 -3.11 -15.65 -20.24
C ILE A 529 -2.11 -16.72 -20.71
N ALA A 530 -0.94 -16.31 -21.22
CA ALA A 530 0.10 -17.21 -21.72
C ALA A 530 0.79 -18.02 -20.59
N ALA A 531 0.97 -17.42 -19.41
CA ALA A 531 1.46 -18.07 -18.21
C ALA A 531 0.90 -17.36 -16.96
N PRO A 532 -0.12 -17.93 -16.29
CA PRO A 532 -0.75 -17.31 -15.12
C PRO A 532 0.17 -17.19 -13.90
N ASP A 533 1.08 -18.14 -13.73
CA ASP A 533 1.87 -18.33 -12.51
C ASP A 533 3.33 -17.84 -12.63
N ASP A 534 3.79 -17.51 -13.84
CA ASP A 534 5.15 -17.03 -14.10
C ASP A 534 5.12 -15.83 -15.05
N LYS A 535 5.35 -14.64 -14.48
CA LYS A 535 5.38 -13.37 -15.21
C LYS A 535 6.39 -13.43 -16.37
N LEU A 536 7.62 -13.84 -16.09
CA LEU A 536 8.71 -13.76 -17.06
C LEU A 536 8.50 -14.74 -18.22
N GLU A 537 8.04 -15.95 -17.92
CA GLU A 537 7.65 -16.92 -18.95
C GLU A 537 6.44 -16.44 -19.76
N GLY A 538 5.49 -15.76 -19.12
CA GLY A 538 4.35 -15.13 -19.79
C GLY A 538 4.79 -14.06 -20.79
N TYR A 539 5.71 -13.18 -20.40
CA TYR A 539 6.28 -12.17 -21.31
C TYR A 539 7.11 -12.80 -22.42
N ARG A 540 7.90 -13.84 -22.14
CA ARG A 540 8.67 -14.57 -23.16
C ARG A 540 7.75 -15.19 -24.22
N LYS A 541 6.71 -15.90 -23.79
CA LYS A 541 5.71 -16.48 -24.70
C LYS A 541 4.99 -15.40 -25.50
N MET A 542 4.61 -14.29 -24.85
CA MET A 542 3.99 -13.15 -25.51
C MET A 542 4.90 -12.56 -26.60
N ALA A 543 6.18 -12.32 -26.30
CA ALA A 543 7.11 -11.73 -27.24
C ALA A 543 7.36 -12.67 -28.43
N ASN A 544 7.63 -13.95 -28.16
CA ASN A 544 7.75 -14.98 -29.19
C ASN A 544 6.49 -15.06 -30.07
N TYR A 545 5.30 -15.01 -29.45
CA TYR A 545 4.02 -15.05 -30.14
C TYR A 545 3.83 -13.85 -31.09
N ILE A 546 4.27 -12.66 -30.67
CA ILE A 546 4.17 -11.43 -31.46
C ILE A 546 5.22 -11.38 -32.58
N GLU A 547 6.48 -11.76 -32.29
CA GLU A 547 7.60 -11.65 -33.21
C GLU A 547 7.66 -12.79 -34.25
N ALA A 548 7.40 -14.04 -33.85
CA ALA A 548 7.46 -15.21 -34.74
C ALA A 548 6.34 -15.22 -35.79
N GLY A 549 5.37 -14.32 -35.69
CA GLY A 549 4.23 -14.29 -36.62
C GLY A 549 3.33 -15.52 -36.51
N GLU A 550 3.42 -16.32 -35.44
CA GLU A 550 2.50 -17.43 -35.10
C GLU A 550 1.03 -16.99 -34.92
N TYR A 551 0.79 -15.69 -35.08
CA TYR A 551 -0.45 -15.03 -35.45
C TYR A 551 -1.36 -15.73 -36.49
N LEU A 552 -0.88 -16.74 -37.22
CA LEU A 552 -1.70 -17.45 -38.20
C LEU A 552 -2.69 -18.45 -37.57
N ASN A 553 -2.54 -18.84 -36.29
CA ASN A 553 -3.37 -19.90 -35.71
C ASN A 553 -4.26 -19.54 -34.49
N ASP A 554 -3.95 -18.54 -33.65
CA ASP A 554 -4.72 -18.32 -32.40
C ASP A 554 -5.10 -16.85 -32.09
N ASN A 555 -6.09 -16.30 -32.82
CA ASN A 555 -6.58 -14.92 -32.65
C ASN A 555 -7.11 -14.58 -31.23
N LYS A 556 -7.29 -15.55 -30.32
CA LYS A 556 -7.91 -15.31 -29.00
C LYS A 556 -7.04 -14.47 -28.08
N LEU A 557 -5.72 -14.70 -28.06
CA LEU A 557 -4.80 -14.01 -27.15
C LEU A 557 -4.69 -12.51 -27.45
N LEU A 558 -4.55 -12.17 -28.74
CA LEU A 558 -4.47 -10.77 -29.16
C LEU A 558 -5.78 -10.03 -28.87
N VAL A 559 -6.93 -10.61 -29.21
CA VAL A 559 -8.24 -9.98 -28.98
C VAL A 559 -8.44 -9.69 -27.49
N GLN A 560 -8.04 -10.60 -26.61
CA GLN A 560 -8.08 -10.38 -25.15
C GLN A 560 -7.13 -9.26 -24.70
N GLY A 561 -5.95 -9.15 -25.29
CA GLY A 561 -5.05 -8.02 -25.04
C GLY A 561 -5.63 -6.68 -25.50
N VAL A 562 -6.28 -6.65 -26.66
CA VAL A 562 -6.95 -5.44 -27.19
C VAL A 562 -8.12 -5.02 -26.29
N ASN A 563 -8.92 -5.97 -25.79
CA ASN A 563 -10.00 -5.67 -24.84
C ASN A 563 -9.50 -5.06 -23.52
N ALA A 564 -8.25 -5.30 -23.12
CA ALA A 564 -7.69 -4.66 -21.92
C ALA A 564 -7.44 -3.15 -22.10
N LEU A 565 -7.37 -2.66 -23.35
CA LEU A 565 -7.18 -1.24 -23.65
C LEU A 565 -8.45 -0.42 -23.37
N THR A 566 -9.63 -1.02 -23.59
CA THR A 566 -10.93 -0.38 -23.36
C THR A 566 -11.29 -0.22 -21.87
N ASP A 567 -10.74 -1.06 -20.98
CA ASP A 567 -11.11 -1.06 -19.56
C ASP A 567 -10.33 -0.08 -18.67
N LYS A 568 -9.13 0.38 -19.09
CA LYS A 568 -8.21 1.09 -18.19
C LYS A 568 -7.66 2.43 -18.66
N ALA A 569 -7.64 2.74 -19.95
CA ALA A 569 -6.95 3.94 -20.43
C ALA A 569 -7.87 5.04 -20.94
N ILE A 570 -8.91 4.73 -21.72
CA ILE A 570 -9.78 5.72 -22.37
C ILE A 570 -11.12 5.02 -22.69
N ASN A 571 -12.27 5.69 -22.55
CA ASN A 571 -13.54 5.27 -23.17
C ASN A 571 -13.36 5.28 -24.70
N LEU A 572 -12.70 4.24 -25.24
CA LEU A 572 -12.59 4.00 -26.67
C LEU A 572 -13.83 3.21 -27.08
N ASP A 573 -14.96 3.90 -27.19
CA ASP A 573 -16.14 3.38 -27.86
C ASP A 573 -15.75 3.11 -29.32
N SER A 574 -15.58 1.84 -29.67
CA SER A 574 -15.21 1.28 -30.99
C SER A 574 -13.71 1.20 -31.33
N ILE A 575 -13.06 0.12 -30.90
CA ILE A 575 -11.95 -0.47 -31.68
C ILE A 575 -12.61 -1.26 -32.82
N ALA A 576 -12.94 -0.57 -33.92
CA ALA A 576 -13.53 -1.22 -35.09
C ALA A 576 -12.47 -2.06 -35.81
N LEU A 577 -12.85 -3.28 -36.20
CA LEU A 577 -12.17 -3.99 -37.28
C LEU A 577 -12.34 -3.10 -38.52
N ALA A 578 -11.25 -2.66 -39.16
CA ALA A 578 -11.38 -1.95 -40.43
C ALA A 578 -12.22 -2.81 -41.38
N ASN A 579 -13.36 -2.29 -41.83
CA ASN A 579 -14.29 -2.97 -42.73
C ASN A 579 -13.51 -3.54 -43.91
N LEU A 580 -13.24 -4.85 -43.87
CA LEU A 580 -12.87 -5.59 -45.06
C LEU A 580 -14.10 -5.58 -45.95
N LEU A 581 -14.04 -4.74 -46.98
CA LEU A 581 -14.92 -4.80 -48.14
C LEU A 581 -14.99 -6.26 -48.58
N GLU A 582 -16.21 -6.79 -48.55
CA GLU A 582 -16.57 -8.06 -49.14
C GLU A 582 -16.14 -8.07 -50.62
N ASP A 583 -15.37 -9.07 -51.00
CA ASP A 583 -15.46 -9.75 -52.30
C ASP A 583 -15.28 -11.27 -52.07
#